data_AF-A0A534LVF8-F1
#
_entry.id   AF-A0A534LVF8-F1
#
_cell.length_a   1.000
_cell.length_b   1.000
_cell.length_c   1.000
_cell.angle_alpha   90.00
_cell.angle_beta   90.00
_cell.angle_gamma   90.00
#
_symmetry.space_group_name_H-M   'P 1'
#
loop_
_entity.id
_entity.type
_entity.pdbx_description
1 polymer ?
#
loop_
_entity_poly.entity_id
_entity_poly.type
_entity_poly.pdbx_seq_one_letter_code
_entity_poly.pdbx_strand_id
1 'polypeptide(L)'
;MTAIEMKLHDWAEALRQAVAYQLAADWTWVAMPLAAASRAYRERWRFDAERVGLLAVDDQGKVRTPISAGRSPRLLPFVQEKILETWREPEIGDG
;
A
#
# COMPACT_ATOMS: atom_id res chain seq x y z
N MET A 1 -8.43 3.42 7.37
CA MET A 1 -8.07 3.71 5.96
C MET A 1 -7.01 2.72 5.50
N THR A 2 -7.12 2.19 4.28
CA THR A 2 -6.12 1.29 3.68
C THR A 2 -5.52 1.95 2.45
N ALA A 3 -4.20 1.96 2.33
CA ALA A 3 -3.49 2.39 1.13
C ALA A 3 -2.90 1.18 0.41
N ILE A 4 -3.04 1.15 -0.91
CA ILE A 4 -2.47 0.10 -1.77
C ILE A 4 -1.66 0.81 -2.86
N GLU A 5 -0.35 0.58 -2.86
CA GLU A 5 0.52 1.04 -3.95
C GLU A 5 0.77 -0.15 -4.90
N MET A 6 0.34 -0.02 -6.16
CA MET A 6 0.52 -1.07 -7.16
C MET A 6 1.70 -0.76 -8.07
N LYS A 7 2.69 -1.65 -8.15
CA LYS A 7 3.83 -1.52 -9.07
C LYS A 7 4.10 -2.83 -9.81
N LEU A 8 4.47 -2.71 -11.08
CA LEU A 8 4.67 -3.86 -11.96
C LEU A 8 6.04 -4.54 -11.82
N HIS A 9 7.08 -3.83 -11.36
CA HIS A 9 8.46 -4.35 -11.43
C HIS A 9 9.40 -3.88 -10.31
N ASP A 10 9.33 -2.63 -9.86
CA ASP A 10 10.24 -2.11 -8.82
C ASP A 10 9.60 -2.13 -7.42
N TRP A 11 9.82 -3.24 -6.71
CA TRP A 11 9.29 -3.43 -5.36
C TRP A 11 9.98 -2.52 -4.32
N ALA A 12 11.22 -2.10 -4.56
CA ALA A 12 11.98 -1.31 -3.60
C ALA A 12 11.50 0.14 -3.58
N GLU A 13 11.21 0.71 -4.75
CA GLU A 13 10.54 2.00 -4.85
C GLU A 13 9.09 1.92 -4.34
N ALA A 14 8.36 0.85 -4.68
CA ALA A 14 7.01 0.63 -4.15
C ALA A 14 6.99 0.64 -2.62
N LEU A 15 7.95 -0.02 -1.98
CA LEU A 15 8.07 -0.05 -0.52
C LEU A 15 8.36 1.35 0.05
N ARG A 16 9.24 2.14 -0.59
CA ARG A 16 9.50 3.52 -0.16
C ARG A 16 8.23 4.38 -0.22
N GLN A 17 7.47 4.29 -1.30
CA GLN A 17 6.21 5.03 -1.47
C GLN A 17 5.14 4.55 -0.48
N ALA A 18 5.03 3.24 -0.26
CA ALA A 18 4.14 2.67 0.74
C ALA A 18 4.44 3.17 2.17
N VAL A 19 5.73 3.29 2.54
CA VAL A 19 6.13 3.88 3.81
C VAL A 19 5.70 5.34 3.91
N ALA A 20 5.76 6.12 2.83
CA ALA A 20 5.27 7.50 2.84
C ALA A 20 3.76 7.59 3.14
N TYR A 21 2.95 6.66 2.61
CA TYR A 21 1.51 6.64 2.85
C TYR A 21 1.09 6.21 4.25
N GLN A 22 1.98 5.60 5.03
CA GLN A 22 1.70 5.23 6.42
C GLN A 22 1.36 6.43 7.31
N LEU A 23 1.70 7.66 6.89
CA LEU A 23 1.33 8.88 7.60
C LEU A 23 -0.19 9.07 7.70
N ALA A 24 -0.96 8.50 6.78
CA ALA A 24 -2.42 8.68 6.74
C ALA A 24 -3.21 7.36 6.66
N ALA A 25 -2.56 6.25 6.32
CA ALA A 25 -3.18 4.93 6.23
C ALA A 25 -2.91 4.09 7.48
N ASP A 26 -3.93 3.39 7.96
CA ASP A 26 -3.81 2.43 9.07
C ASP A 26 -3.09 1.16 8.63
N TRP A 27 -3.23 0.78 7.35
CA TRP A 27 -2.55 -0.35 6.73
C TRP A 27 -2.07 0.05 5.36
N THR A 28 -0.83 -0.32 5.03
CA THR A 28 -0.27 -0.10 3.70
C THR A 28 0.18 -1.41 3.07
N TRP A 29 -0.11 -1.55 1.78
CA TRP A 29 0.24 -2.70 0.97
C TRP A 29 1.00 -2.29 -0.28
N VAL A 30 1.95 -3.12 -0.70
CA VAL A 30 2.49 -3.12 -2.05
C VAL A 30 1.80 -4.24 -2.82
N ALA A 31 1.19 -3.93 -3.97
CA ALA A 31 0.61 -4.92 -4.87
C ALA A 31 1.47 -5.08 -6.12
N MET A 32 1.77 -6.34 -6.50
CA MET A 32 2.60 -6.64 -7.67
C MET A 32 2.12 -7.90 -8.40
N PRO A 33 2.47 -8.06 -9.69
CA PRO A 33 2.31 -9.34 -10.38
C PRO A 33 3.01 -10.49 -9.63
N LEU A 34 2.42 -11.69 -9.63
CA LEU A 34 2.91 -12.86 -8.90
C LEU A 34 4.40 -13.17 -9.16
N ALA A 35 4.84 -13.05 -10.42
CA ALA A 35 6.23 -13.24 -10.81
C ALA A 35 7.18 -12.22 -10.17
N ALA A 36 6.76 -10.95 -10.05
CA ALA A 36 7.54 -9.89 -9.41
C ALA A 36 7.48 -10.00 -7.88
N ALA A 37 6.31 -10.34 -7.32
CA ALA A 37 6.11 -10.54 -5.89
C ALA A 37 7.03 -11.62 -5.32
N SER A 38 7.35 -12.65 -6.10
CA SER A 38 8.32 -13.68 -5.70
C SER A 38 9.71 -13.12 -5.40
N ARG A 39 10.13 -12.05 -6.09
CA ARG A 39 11.40 -11.36 -5.82
C ARG A 39 11.30 -10.52 -4.55
N ALA A 40 10.21 -9.78 -4.38
CA ALA A 40 9.95 -8.99 -3.18
C ALA A 40 9.86 -9.87 -1.91
N TYR A 41 9.27 -11.06 -2.01
CA TYR A 41 9.14 -12.00 -0.90
C TYR A 41 10.49 -12.50 -0.37
N ARG A 42 11.54 -12.57 -1.21
CA ARG A 42 12.89 -12.90 -0.73
C ARG A 42 13.43 -11.84 0.24
N GLU A 43 12.91 -10.62 0.15
CA GLU A 43 13.26 -9.47 0.97
C GLU A 43 12.17 -9.18 2.01
N ARG A 44 11.38 -10.21 2.41
CA ARG A 44 10.25 -10.07 3.35
C ARG A 44 10.60 -9.31 4.63
N TRP A 45 11.83 -9.46 5.11
CA TRP A 45 12.31 -8.81 6.33
C TRP A 45 12.21 -7.28 6.26
N ARG A 46 12.31 -6.70 5.06
CA ARG A 46 12.15 -5.24 4.84
C ARG A 46 10.69 -4.82 4.93
N PHE A 47 9.77 -5.66 4.43
CA PHE A 47 8.34 -5.44 4.54
C PHE A 47 7.89 -5.55 6.00
N ASP A 48 8.36 -6.57 6.71
CA ASP A 48 8.07 -6.80 8.12
C ASP A 48 8.59 -5.63 8.99
N ALA A 49 9.83 -5.19 8.76
CA ALA A 49 10.43 -4.06 9.47
C ALA A 49 9.60 -2.78 9.33
N GLU A 50 9.01 -2.57 8.15
CA GLU A 50 8.18 -1.40 7.86
C GLU A 50 6.69 -1.63 8.13
N ARG A 51 6.26 -2.84 8.51
CA ARG A 51 4.85 -3.24 8.66
C ARG A 51 4.01 -3.04 7.40
N VAL A 52 4.63 -3.12 6.23
CA VAL A 52 3.97 -3.02 4.92
C VAL A 52 3.65 -4.42 4.42
N GLY A 53 2.40 -4.65 3.98
CA GLY A 53 1.99 -5.93 3.42
C GLY A 53 2.39 -6.08 1.94
N LEU A 54 2.39 -7.32 1.46
CA LEU A 54 2.61 -7.65 0.04
C LEU A 54 1.39 -8.39 -0.50
N LEU A 55 0.82 -7.87 -1.59
CA LEU A 55 -0.20 -8.54 -2.39
C LEU A 55 0.43 -9.01 -3.70
N ALA A 56 0.21 -10.29 -4.03
CA ALA A 56 0.62 -10.88 -5.29
C ALA A 56 -0.61 -11.14 -6.15
N VAL A 57 -0.68 -10.52 -7.32
CA VAL A 57 -1.79 -10.66 -8.28
C VAL A 57 -1.34 -11.57 -9.41
N ASP A 58 -2.04 -12.67 -9.64
CA ASP A 58 -1.78 -13.52 -10.81
C ASP A 58 -2.45 -12.98 -12.08
N ASP A 59 -2.20 -13.65 -13.21
CA ASP A 59 -2.70 -13.27 -14.54
C ASP A 59 -4.21 -13.41 -14.70
N GLN A 60 -4.87 -14.16 -13.81
CA GLN A 60 -6.32 -14.25 -13.72
C GLN A 60 -6.92 -13.21 -12.75
N GLY A 61 -6.09 -12.32 -12.21
CA GLY A 61 -6.51 -11.30 -11.25
C GLY A 61 -6.74 -11.84 -9.83
N LYS A 62 -6.38 -13.11 -9.54
CA LYS A 62 -6.50 -13.65 -8.20
C LYS A 62 -5.38 -13.09 -7.32
N VAL A 63 -5.80 -12.58 -6.17
CA VAL A 63 -4.90 -11.96 -5.19
C VAL A 63 -4.49 -12.98 -4.15
N ARG A 64 -3.19 -13.03 -3.85
CA ARG A 64 -2.59 -13.74 -2.73
C ARG A 64 -1.94 -12.74 -1.79
N THR A 65 -1.79 -13.15 -0.54
CA THR A 65 -1.27 -12.28 0.52
C THR A 65 -0.03 -12.91 1.16
N PRO A 66 1.15 -12.92 0.48
CA PRO A 66 2.35 -13.55 1.02
C PRO A 66 2.87 -12.91 2.31
N ILE A 67 2.62 -11.62 2.53
CA ILE A 67 3.02 -10.87 3.73
C ILE A 67 1.83 -10.03 4.17
N SER A 68 1.36 -10.22 5.39
CA SER A 68 0.27 -9.41 5.94
C SER A 68 0.76 -8.02 6.35
N ALA A 69 -0.02 -6.98 6.08
CA ALA A 69 0.27 -5.64 6.60
C ALA A 69 0.03 -5.57 8.12
N GLY A 70 0.91 -4.85 8.81
CA GLY A 70 0.69 -4.46 10.21
C GLY A 70 0.01 -3.10 10.30
N ARG A 71 -0.43 -2.72 11.51
CA ARG A 71 -0.87 -1.35 11.78
C ARG A 71 0.30 -0.38 11.55
N SER A 72 0.00 0.72 10.84
CA SER A 72 0.95 1.78 10.58
C SER A 72 1.59 2.27 11.89
N PRO A 73 2.93 2.30 11.97
CA PRO A 73 3.63 2.88 13.10
C PRO A 73 3.74 4.41 13.03
N ARG A 74 3.33 5.03 11.93
CA ARG A 74 3.62 6.43 11.58
C ARG A 74 2.38 7.29 11.40
N LEU A 75 1.22 6.80 11.84
CA LEU A 75 -0.06 7.48 11.64
C LEU A 75 -0.04 8.88 12.28
N LEU A 76 -0.39 9.88 11.47
CA LEU A 76 -0.61 11.26 11.89
C LEU A 76 -2.11 11.58 11.69
N PRO A 77 -2.92 11.62 12.77
CA PRO A 77 -4.37 11.78 12.67
C PRO A 77 -4.80 12.98 11.82
N PHE A 78 -4.14 14.13 11.98
CA PHE A 78 -4.47 15.35 11.22
C PHE A 78 -4.24 15.22 9.70
N VAL A 79 -3.30 14.37 9.27
CA VAL A 79 -3.08 14.11 7.85
C VAL A 79 -4.19 13.21 7.31
N GLN A 80 -4.58 12.19 8.09
CA GLN A 80 -5.68 11.29 7.75
C GLN A 80 -7.02 12.04 7.64
N GLU A 81 -7.33 12.91 8.60
CA GLU A 81 -8.52 13.75 8.60
C GLU A 81 -8.58 14.64 7.36
N LYS A 82 -7.50 15.36 7.06
CA LYS A 82 -7.42 16.23 5.88
C LYS A 82 -7.63 15.49 4.56
N ILE A 83 -7.05 14.28 4.45
CA ILE A 83 -7.27 13.43 3.28
C ILE A 83 -8.75 13.04 3.19
N LEU A 84 -9.35 12.56 4.28
CA LEU A 84 -10.77 12.18 4.30
C LEU A 84 -11.71 13.34 3.97
N GLU A 85 -11.41 14.57 4.39
CA GLU A 85 -12.14 15.77 4.03
C GLU A 85 -12.07 16.04 2.52
N THR A 86 -10.88 15.94 1.93
CA THR A 86 -10.68 16.12 0.48
C THR A 86 -11.48 15.09 -0.35
N TRP A 87 -11.57 13.84 0.10
CA TRP A 87 -12.36 12.80 -0.58
C TRP A 87 -13.87 12.92 -0.35
N ARG A 88 -14.33 13.72 0.63
CA ARG A 88 -15.75 13.95 0.92
C ARG A 88 -16.34 15.13 0.16
N GLU A 89 -15.54 15.94 -0.52
CA GLU A 89 -15.99 16.94 -1.48
C GLU A 89 -16.07 16.28 -2.87
N PRO A 90 -17.24 15.82 -3.35
CA PRO A 90 -17.36 15.50 -4.76
C PRO A 90 -17.31 16.82 -5.53
N GLU A 91 -16.52 16.88 -6.59
CA GLU A 91 -16.74 17.86 -7.66
C GLU A 91 -18.15 17.63 -8.22
N ILE A 92 -19.13 18.37 -7.71
CA ILE A 92 -20.31 18.72 -8.50
C ILE A 92 -19.94 20.01 -9.20
N GLY A 93 -19.20 19.87 -10.29
CA GLY A 93 -19.20 20.86 -11.36
C GLY A 93 -20.47 20.63 -12.18
N ASP A 94 -21.54 21.37 -11.86
CA ASP A 94 -22.67 21.52 -12.76
C ASP A 94 -22.18 22.25 -14.03
N GLY A 95 -22.56 21.71 -15.20
CA GLY A 95 -22.23 22.25 -16.51
C GLY A 95 -23.02 23.49 -16.93
#